data_AF-A0A2V9UBU7-F1
#
_entry.id   AF-A0A2V9UBU7-F1
#
_cell.length_a   1.000
_cell.length_b   1.000
_cell.length_c   1.000
_cell.angle_alpha   90.00
_cell.angle_beta   90.00
_cell.angle_gamma   90.00
#
_symmetry.space_group_name_H-M   'P 1'
#
loop_
_entity.id
_entity.type
_entity.pdbx_description
1 polymer ?
#
loop_
_entity_poly.entity_id
_entity_poly.type
_entity_poly.pdbx_seq_one_letter_code
_entity_poly.pdbx_strand_id
1 'polypeptide(L)'
;MQLKGKSAVPMKIGYDRAGPRPVREIQLFAPCLRTLRRFAAQKTERSDCALAPVLPPNSVTKTRMQPISNVFDKFPRVVRDVAMACGKQVQIEMEGKETELDKSLLEAIKDPLTHIVRNSVDHGIEMPDERVANGKRPDGRLVLRARHEGGNVIIEISDDGAGIDTERVKEKALERGVITSQQAGRMSERELLNLVFLPGFSTAKQVTNLSGRGVGMDVVKTNIERANGSVDLHSAPGEGTTVKIKLPLTLAIVPALIVQTVGKRFAIPQVSLIELVRLEAENARSGIELVHGAPVYRLRGRLLPLVYLNRELGLTANSENGSSTDDAVNIVVLQAEDRQFGLVVDGINDTEEIVVKPLSKHLKGLKAYAGATIMGDGKVALILDVLGLAQSASIVSQARDHSVSEKASEIQQQSSEKHTFLLFAGQGDSRMALALDSLARLEEFPASQIEKSGSQWVAQYRGQILPLVRVNIALEERREK
;
A
#
# COMPACT_ATOMS: atom_id res chain seq x y z
N MET A 1 75.68 18.25 -19.78
CA MET A 1 74.46 18.46 -20.60
C MET A 1 73.33 18.77 -19.63
N GLN A 2 73.05 20.04 -19.34
CA GLN A 2 72.24 20.96 -20.15
C GLN A 2 70.81 20.44 -20.38
N LEU A 3 69.70 21.15 -20.13
CA LEU A 3 69.43 22.52 -19.64
C LEU A 3 67.91 22.58 -19.29
N LYS A 4 67.57 23.27 -18.19
CA LYS A 4 66.52 24.32 -17.96
C LYS A 4 65.11 24.13 -18.57
N GLY A 5 63.98 24.45 -17.92
CA GLY A 5 63.69 25.36 -16.80
C GLY A 5 62.79 26.54 -17.24
N LYS A 6 61.87 26.99 -16.35
CA LYS A 6 61.15 28.30 -16.31
C LYS A 6 60.00 28.48 -17.34
N SER A 7 58.95 29.29 -17.14
CA SER A 7 58.36 30.05 -16.02
C SER A 7 57.05 30.72 -16.53
N ALA A 8 56.13 30.98 -15.60
CA ALA A 8 55.04 31.98 -15.51
C ALA A 8 54.58 32.82 -16.75
N VAL A 9 53.27 32.82 -17.11
CA VAL A 9 52.16 33.80 -16.79
C VAL A 9 52.16 35.07 -17.70
N PRO A 10 51.06 35.80 -18.05
CA PRO A 10 49.60 35.67 -17.76
C PRO A 10 48.66 35.71 -18.99
N MET A 11 47.37 35.34 -18.81
CA MET A 11 46.28 35.98 -19.57
C MET A 11 45.02 36.10 -18.70
N LYS A 12 44.62 37.35 -18.44
CA LYS A 12 43.40 37.86 -17.81
C LYS A 12 43.18 39.21 -18.54
N ILE A 13 42.04 39.68 -19.01
CA ILE A 13 40.60 39.49 -18.79
C ILE A 13 39.89 40.03 -20.05
N GLY A 14 38.71 39.52 -20.38
CA GLY A 14 37.78 40.18 -21.30
C GLY A 14 36.43 39.46 -21.36
N TYR A 15 35.54 39.78 -20.41
CA TYR A 15 34.12 39.41 -20.39
C TYR A 15 33.37 40.09 -21.56
N ASP A 16 32.35 39.46 -22.15
CA ASP A 16 30.95 39.81 -21.84
C ASP A 16 29.91 38.87 -22.53
N ARG A 17 28.78 38.72 -21.84
CA ARG A 17 27.40 38.35 -22.26
C ARG A 17 26.98 36.88 -22.51
N ALA A 18 26.57 36.27 -21.39
CA ALA A 18 25.18 35.85 -21.10
C ALA A 18 24.58 34.54 -21.71
N GLY A 19 24.89 33.42 -21.04
CA GLY A 19 23.96 32.42 -20.42
C GLY A 19 23.02 31.54 -21.28
N PRO A 20 22.30 30.55 -20.70
CA PRO A 20 22.36 29.88 -19.37
C PRO A 20 22.71 28.36 -19.51
N ARG A 21 22.94 27.49 -18.53
CA ARG A 21 23.20 27.43 -17.08
C ARG A 21 23.67 25.98 -16.79
N PRO A 22 24.32 25.70 -15.65
CA PRO A 22 25.09 24.49 -15.43
C PRO A 22 24.27 23.32 -14.87
N VAL A 23 24.78 22.13 -15.19
CA VAL A 23 24.52 20.83 -14.57
C VAL A 23 24.55 20.97 -13.05
N ARG A 24 23.44 20.66 -12.37
CA ARG A 24 23.42 20.47 -10.91
C ARG A 24 23.61 18.99 -10.62
N GLU A 25 24.81 18.66 -10.15
CA GLU A 25 25.06 17.45 -9.37
C GLU A 25 24.01 17.30 -8.26
N ILE A 26 23.33 16.15 -8.23
CA ILE A 26 22.53 15.71 -7.09
C ILE A 26 23.31 14.58 -6.41
N GLN A 27 24.25 14.95 -5.54
CA GLN A 27 24.79 14.08 -4.51
C GLN A 27 23.74 13.88 -3.40
N LEU A 28 22.84 12.90 -3.55
CA LEU A 28 21.86 12.55 -2.51
C LEU A 28 21.74 11.03 -2.31
N PHE A 29 22.87 10.31 -2.17
CA PHE A 29 22.83 8.89 -1.79
C PHE A 29 23.77 8.48 -0.65
N ALA A 30 24.78 9.29 -0.30
CA ALA A 30 25.70 8.96 0.79
C ALA A 30 25.09 9.02 2.22
N PRO A 31 24.13 9.92 2.55
CA PRO A 31 23.58 9.97 3.90
C PRO A 31 22.61 8.81 4.21
N CYS A 32 21.86 8.33 3.22
CA CYS A 32 20.78 7.36 3.43
C CYS A 32 21.32 5.96 3.79
N LEU A 33 22.40 5.52 3.13
CA LEU A 33 23.07 4.25 3.45
C LEU A 33 23.84 4.31 4.78
N ARG A 34 24.38 5.46 5.17
CA ARG A 34 25.06 5.63 6.46
C ARG A 34 24.09 5.56 7.64
N THR A 35 22.90 6.15 7.50
CA THR A 35 21.87 6.09 8.56
C THR A 35 21.26 4.69 8.69
N LEU A 36 21.05 3.98 7.58
CA LEU A 36 20.61 2.57 7.58
C LEU A 36 21.68 1.62 8.14
N ARG A 37 22.96 1.82 7.80
CA ARG A 37 24.08 1.05 8.39
C ARG A 37 24.25 1.34 9.89
N ARG A 38 24.04 2.58 10.34
CA ARG A 38 24.03 2.92 11.79
C ARG A 38 22.88 2.25 12.54
N PHE A 39 21.71 2.12 11.90
CA PHE A 39 20.58 1.37 12.46
C PHE A 39 20.87 -0.14 12.57
N ALA A 40 21.59 -0.72 11.60
CA ALA A 40 22.02 -2.12 11.65
C ALA A 40 23.14 -2.37 12.67
N ALA A 41 24.08 -1.44 12.83
CA ALA A 41 25.23 -1.58 13.74
C ALA A 41 24.89 -1.40 15.22
N GLN A 42 23.77 -0.73 15.56
CA GLN A 42 23.36 -0.50 16.95
C GLN A 42 22.79 -1.73 17.68
N LYS A 43 22.77 -2.91 17.05
CA LYS A 43 22.29 -4.17 17.65
C LYS A 43 23.33 -5.27 17.77
N THR A 44 24.60 -4.99 17.49
CA THR A 44 25.71 -5.96 17.53
C THR A 44 26.65 -5.79 18.72
N GLU A 45 26.14 -5.36 19.87
CA GLU A 45 26.87 -5.45 21.15
C GLU A 45 25.98 -6.04 22.23
N ARG A 46 25.94 -7.38 22.27
CA ARG A 46 26.03 -8.25 23.45
C ARG A 46 25.72 -9.67 23.04
N SER A 47 26.79 -10.38 22.74
CA SER A 47 26.82 -11.84 22.68
C SER A 47 26.87 -12.36 24.11
N ASP A 48 25.77 -12.92 24.58
CA ASP A 48 25.80 -14.09 25.47
C ASP A 48 24.71 -15.02 24.95
N CYS A 49 25.15 -15.96 24.11
CA CYS A 49 24.33 -16.94 23.45
C CYS A 49 24.18 -18.14 24.39
N ALA A 50 23.10 -18.17 25.17
CA ALA A 50 22.58 -19.40 25.73
C ALA A 50 21.42 -19.86 24.85
N LEU A 51 21.56 -21.09 24.32
CA LEU A 51 20.56 -21.82 23.54
C LEU A 51 19.18 -21.74 24.21
N ALA A 52 18.26 -20.94 23.64
CA ALA A 52 16.84 -20.96 23.99
C ALA A 52 16.06 -21.66 22.87
N PRO A 53 15.12 -22.56 23.22
CA PRO A 53 14.40 -23.35 22.23
C PRO A 53 13.50 -22.44 21.37
N VAL A 54 13.31 -22.84 20.12
CA VAL A 54 12.41 -22.21 19.14
C VAL A 54 11.02 -22.09 19.77
N LEU A 55 10.68 -20.87 20.20
CA LEU A 55 9.35 -20.56 20.72
C LEU A 55 8.35 -20.40 19.56
N PRO A 56 7.10 -20.85 19.71
CA PRO A 56 6.08 -20.73 18.66
C PRO A 56 5.78 -19.27 18.31
N PRO A 57 5.34 -18.96 17.07
CA PRO A 57 5.14 -17.60 16.56
C PRO A 57 4.17 -16.73 17.38
N ASN A 58 3.36 -17.33 18.24
CA ASN A 58 2.39 -16.61 19.09
C ASN A 58 3.00 -15.97 20.35
N SER A 59 4.26 -16.26 20.67
CA SER A 59 4.92 -15.76 21.90
C SER A 59 5.67 -14.43 21.70
N VAL A 60 6.16 -14.16 20.49
CA VAL A 60 6.93 -12.95 20.17
C VAL A 60 6.02 -11.73 19.91
N THR A 61 4.78 -11.97 19.48
CA THR A 61 3.78 -10.91 19.27
C THR A 61 3.44 -10.21 20.58
N LYS A 62 3.34 -10.94 21.70
CA LYS A 62 3.02 -10.39 23.03
C LYS A 62 4.03 -9.36 23.54
N THR A 63 5.29 -9.42 23.10
CA THR A 63 6.33 -8.50 23.60
C THR A 63 6.24 -7.09 22.99
N ARG A 64 5.43 -6.88 21.94
CA ARG A 64 5.22 -5.55 21.31
C ARG A 64 3.84 -4.96 21.55
N MET A 65 2.89 -5.79 21.98
CA MET A 65 1.54 -5.33 22.25
C MET A 65 1.54 -4.39 23.45
N GLN A 66 0.79 -3.30 23.31
CA GLN A 66 0.53 -2.36 24.39
C GLN A 66 -0.99 -2.24 24.57
N PRO A 67 -1.48 -2.10 25.80
CA PRO A 67 -2.89 -1.87 26.04
C PRO A 67 -3.29 -0.50 25.50
N ILE A 68 -4.50 -0.40 24.96
CA ILE A 68 -5.06 0.87 24.47
C ILE A 68 -5.29 1.90 25.59
N SER A 69 -5.30 1.46 26.86
CA SER A 69 -5.35 2.31 28.06
C SER A 69 -4.38 3.49 28.00
N ASN A 70 -3.17 3.29 27.47
CA ASN A 70 -2.14 4.34 27.32
C ASN A 70 -2.63 5.58 26.56
N VAL A 71 -3.57 5.40 25.63
CA VAL A 71 -4.23 6.48 24.89
C VAL A 71 -5.52 6.89 25.60
N PHE A 72 -6.34 5.92 26.01
CA PHE A 72 -7.65 6.17 26.63
C PHE A 72 -7.57 6.99 27.91
N ASP A 73 -6.55 6.78 28.75
CA ASP A 73 -6.41 7.47 30.04
C ASP A 73 -6.14 8.98 29.89
N LYS A 74 -5.81 9.46 28.69
CA LYS A 74 -5.65 10.89 28.40
C LYS A 74 -6.97 11.57 28.01
N PHE A 75 -7.94 10.81 27.49
CA PHE A 75 -9.18 11.36 26.98
C PHE A 75 -10.09 12.01 28.02
N PRO A 76 -10.21 11.54 29.28
CA PRO A 76 -11.00 12.24 30.28
C PRO A 76 -10.56 13.69 30.51
N ARG A 77 -9.25 13.96 30.44
CA ARG A 77 -8.73 15.33 30.55
C ARG A 77 -9.06 16.15 29.30
N VAL A 78 -8.82 15.60 28.10
CA VAL A 78 -9.11 16.28 26.84
C VAL A 78 -10.59 16.61 26.71
N VAL A 79 -11.48 15.67 27.01
CA VAL A 79 -12.94 15.88 26.98
C VAL A 79 -13.34 16.97 27.96
N ARG A 80 -12.81 16.96 29.19
CA ARG A 80 -13.12 18.00 30.18
C ARG A 80 -12.66 19.39 29.73
N ASP A 81 -11.46 19.51 29.17
CA ASP A 81 -10.90 20.77 28.69
C ASP A 81 -11.73 21.34 27.52
N VAL A 82 -12.14 20.49 26.57
CA VAL A 82 -12.99 20.90 25.43
C VAL A 82 -14.41 21.21 25.89
N ALA A 83 -14.99 20.40 26.77
CA ALA A 83 -16.33 20.63 27.31
C ALA A 83 -16.41 21.97 28.07
N MET A 84 -15.41 22.29 28.89
CA MET A 84 -15.33 23.59 29.55
C MET A 84 -15.18 24.75 28.56
N ALA A 85 -14.34 24.60 27.52
CA ALA A 85 -14.17 25.64 26.50
C ALA A 85 -15.45 25.90 25.70
N CYS A 86 -16.26 24.87 25.46
CA CYS A 86 -17.52 24.96 24.74
C CYS A 86 -18.74 25.20 25.66
N GLY A 87 -18.57 25.25 26.99
CA GLY A 87 -19.69 25.43 27.94
C GLY A 87 -20.63 24.23 28.05
N LYS A 88 -20.17 23.02 27.72
CA LYS A 88 -20.97 21.78 27.70
C LYS A 88 -20.66 20.88 28.90
N GLN A 89 -21.59 19.99 29.24
CA GLN A 89 -21.41 18.96 30.26
C GLN A 89 -21.36 17.59 29.59
N VAL A 90 -20.26 16.84 29.78
CA VAL A 90 -20.04 15.54 29.12
C VAL A 90 -19.47 14.52 30.09
N GLN A 91 -20.08 13.33 30.12
CA GLN A 91 -19.62 12.15 30.82
C GLN A 91 -18.96 11.17 29.84
N ILE A 92 -17.72 10.77 30.14
CA ILE A 92 -16.98 9.80 29.33
C ILE A 92 -17.02 8.42 29.99
N GLU A 93 -17.37 7.41 29.20
CA GLU A 93 -17.31 5.99 29.58
C GLU A 93 -16.30 5.27 28.67
N MET A 94 -15.50 4.38 29.26
CA MET A 94 -14.46 3.66 28.54
C MET A 94 -14.54 2.17 28.88
N GLU A 95 -14.72 1.34 27.87
CA GLU A 95 -14.80 -0.11 27.97
C GLU A 95 -13.67 -0.75 27.13
N GLY A 96 -13.12 -1.88 27.59
CA GLY A 96 -12.09 -2.61 26.86
C GLY A 96 -10.70 -1.96 26.89
N LYS A 97 -10.34 -1.28 27.99
CA LYS A 97 -9.05 -0.59 28.15
C LYS A 97 -7.84 -1.54 28.06
N GLU A 98 -8.06 -2.81 28.39
CA GLU A 98 -7.13 -3.92 28.33
C GLU A 98 -6.86 -4.43 26.91
N THR A 99 -7.63 -3.96 25.91
CA THR A 99 -7.46 -4.36 24.52
C THR A 99 -6.04 -4.05 24.04
N GLU A 100 -5.32 -5.10 23.67
CA GLU A 100 -3.94 -5.03 23.23
C GLU A 100 -3.86 -4.63 21.74
N LEU A 101 -2.92 -3.73 21.42
CA LEU A 101 -2.61 -3.28 20.05
C LEU A 101 -1.09 -3.11 19.87
N ASP A 102 -0.57 -3.30 18.66
CA ASP A 102 0.84 -3.02 18.35
C ASP A 102 1.19 -1.54 18.62
N LYS A 103 2.38 -1.29 19.21
CA LYS A 103 2.85 0.06 19.54
C LYS A 103 2.84 1.03 18.34
N SER A 104 3.24 0.58 17.15
CA SER A 104 3.27 1.44 15.96
C SER A 104 1.87 1.82 15.49
N LEU A 105 0.92 0.88 15.54
CA LEU A 105 -0.49 1.17 15.28
C LEU A 105 -1.04 2.13 16.34
N LEU A 106 -0.74 1.92 17.63
CA LEU A 106 -1.16 2.78 18.73
C LEU A 106 -0.68 4.24 18.55
N GLU A 107 0.58 4.42 18.15
CA GLU A 107 1.14 5.75 17.85
C GLU A 107 0.48 6.42 16.63
N ALA A 108 0.15 5.64 15.59
CA ALA A 108 -0.48 6.14 14.38
C ALA A 108 -1.94 6.60 14.59
N ILE A 109 -2.70 5.89 15.44
CA ILE A 109 -4.13 6.17 15.67
C ILE A 109 -4.39 7.22 16.76
N LYS A 110 -3.39 7.55 17.58
CA LYS A 110 -3.54 8.49 18.69
C LYS A 110 -4.11 9.85 18.25
N ASP A 111 -3.57 10.42 17.18
CA ASP A 111 -4.00 11.72 16.67
C ASP A 111 -5.41 11.64 16.05
N PRO A 112 -5.73 10.65 15.17
CA PRO A 112 -7.09 10.37 14.71
C PRO A 112 -8.14 10.24 15.81
N LEU A 113 -7.88 9.42 16.83
CA LEU A 113 -8.82 9.19 17.93
C LEU A 113 -9.08 10.49 18.72
N THR A 114 -8.02 11.25 19.00
CA THR A 114 -8.14 12.56 19.67
C THR A 114 -9.01 13.52 18.88
N HIS A 115 -8.90 13.50 17.55
CA HIS A 115 -9.71 14.33 16.68
C HIS A 115 -11.19 13.92 16.69
N ILE A 116 -11.49 12.62 16.57
CA ILE A 116 -12.88 12.12 16.62
C ILE A 116 -13.52 12.46 17.96
N VAL A 117 -12.82 12.22 19.08
CA VAL A 117 -13.31 12.55 20.44
C VAL A 117 -13.59 14.05 20.56
N ARG A 118 -12.70 14.91 20.06
CA ARG A 118 -12.93 16.36 20.07
C ARG A 118 -14.14 16.75 19.25
N ASN A 119 -14.30 16.22 18.04
CA ASN A 119 -15.45 16.53 17.19
C ASN A 119 -16.76 16.07 17.82
N SER A 120 -16.74 14.93 18.51
CA SER A 120 -17.90 14.42 19.25
C SER A 120 -18.34 15.42 20.33
N VAL A 121 -17.40 16.05 21.05
CA VAL A 121 -17.71 17.05 22.09
C VAL A 121 -18.06 18.43 21.50
N ASP A 122 -17.32 18.90 20.50
CA ASP A 122 -17.47 20.25 19.93
C ASP A 122 -18.71 20.35 19.03
N HIS A 123 -18.97 19.34 18.20
CA HIS A 123 -20.05 19.36 17.22
C HIS A 123 -21.14 18.31 17.46
N GLY A 124 -20.81 17.17 18.07
CA GLY A 124 -21.80 16.12 18.34
C GLY A 124 -22.72 16.49 19.50
N ILE A 125 -22.17 16.73 20.69
CA ILE A 125 -22.94 17.04 21.90
C ILE A 125 -23.54 18.45 21.82
N GLU A 126 -24.84 18.57 22.03
CA GLU A 126 -25.61 19.82 22.05
C GLU A 126 -25.39 20.61 23.36
N MET A 127 -25.84 21.86 23.43
CA MET A 127 -25.80 22.62 24.69
C MET A 127 -26.77 22.03 25.73
N PRO A 128 -26.51 22.16 27.05
CA PRO A 128 -27.40 21.61 28.08
C PRO A 128 -28.86 22.05 27.92
N ASP A 129 -29.09 23.32 27.58
CA ASP A 129 -30.44 23.87 27.38
C ASP A 129 -31.15 23.25 26.17
N GLU A 130 -30.44 23.06 25.05
CA GLU A 130 -30.96 22.39 23.84
C GLU A 130 -31.27 20.91 24.11
N ARG A 131 -30.42 20.23 24.91
CA ARG A 131 -30.63 18.84 25.29
C ARG A 131 -31.90 18.67 26.12
N VAL A 132 -32.12 19.54 27.10
CA VAL A 132 -33.34 19.52 27.93
C VAL A 132 -34.57 19.81 27.09
N ALA A 133 -34.49 20.75 26.14
CA ALA A 133 -35.58 21.02 25.19
C ALA A 133 -35.90 19.81 24.31
N ASN A 134 -34.89 19.03 23.94
CA ASN A 134 -35.02 17.78 23.17
C ASN A 134 -35.32 16.54 24.04
N GLY A 135 -35.61 16.71 25.34
CA GLY A 135 -35.97 15.61 26.25
C GLY A 135 -34.79 14.71 26.67
N LYS A 136 -33.55 15.13 26.41
CA LYS A 136 -32.33 14.41 26.77
C LYS A 136 -31.80 14.86 28.13
N ARG A 137 -30.90 14.06 28.70
CA ARG A 137 -30.16 14.45 29.92
C ARG A 137 -29.27 15.67 29.62
N PRO A 138 -29.12 16.60 30.59
CA PRO A 138 -28.23 17.76 30.43
C PRO A 138 -26.76 17.35 30.27
N ASP A 139 -26.36 16.23 30.89
CA ASP A 139 -25.07 15.60 30.66
C ASP A 139 -25.09 14.82 29.33
N GLY A 140 -24.20 15.18 28.40
CA GLY A 140 -23.92 14.37 27.22
C GLY A 140 -23.11 13.12 27.56
N ARG A 141 -23.29 12.03 26.82
CA ARG A 141 -22.60 10.76 27.03
C ARG A 141 -21.69 10.44 25.85
N LEU A 142 -20.41 10.20 26.13
CA LEU A 142 -19.42 9.75 25.17
C LEU A 142 -18.86 8.39 25.59
N VAL A 143 -19.08 7.36 24.80
CA VAL A 143 -18.65 5.99 25.06
C VAL A 143 -17.51 5.61 24.12
N LEU A 144 -16.39 5.15 24.67
CA LEU A 144 -15.27 4.58 23.92
C LEU A 144 -15.18 3.09 24.24
N ARG A 145 -15.28 2.25 23.22
CA ARG A 145 -15.16 0.79 23.34
C ARG A 145 -14.02 0.29 22.49
N ALA A 146 -13.25 -0.65 23.01
CA ALA A 146 -12.28 -1.40 22.23
C ALA A 146 -12.49 -2.90 22.45
N ARG A 147 -12.43 -3.70 21.39
CA ARG A 147 -12.53 -5.16 21.47
C ARG A 147 -11.77 -5.84 20.34
N HIS A 148 -11.40 -7.10 20.55
CA HIS A 148 -10.88 -7.97 19.50
C HIS A 148 -12.03 -8.73 18.83
N GLU A 149 -12.14 -8.62 17.51
CA GLU A 149 -13.19 -9.26 16.71
C GLU A 149 -12.59 -9.77 15.39
N GLY A 150 -12.60 -11.10 15.18
CA GLY A 150 -12.18 -11.72 13.92
C GLY A 150 -10.77 -11.35 13.44
N GLY A 151 -9.77 -11.38 14.34
CA GLY A 151 -8.38 -11.02 14.02
C GLY A 151 -8.12 -9.52 13.84
N ASN A 152 -9.13 -8.69 14.10
CA ASN A 152 -9.04 -7.24 14.06
C ASN A 152 -9.32 -6.64 15.44
N VAL A 153 -8.77 -5.46 15.69
CA VAL A 153 -9.14 -4.60 16.80
C VAL A 153 -10.22 -3.64 16.32
N ILE A 154 -11.39 -3.68 16.95
CA ILE A 154 -12.50 -2.78 16.70
C ILE A 154 -12.50 -1.73 17.80
N ILE A 155 -12.41 -0.47 17.40
CA ILE A 155 -12.53 0.69 18.28
C ILE A 155 -13.79 1.44 17.88
N GLU A 156 -14.72 1.61 18.82
CA GLU A 156 -15.98 2.32 18.63
C GLU A 156 -16.00 3.56 19.52
N ILE A 157 -16.34 4.70 18.93
CA ILE A 157 -16.55 5.97 19.63
C ILE A 157 -17.99 6.38 19.35
N SER A 158 -18.81 6.43 20.39
CA SER A 158 -20.24 6.75 20.28
C SER A 158 -20.59 7.95 21.16
N ASP A 159 -21.31 8.91 20.60
CA ASP A 159 -21.94 10.02 21.31
C ASP A 159 -23.46 9.94 21.21
N ASP A 160 -24.16 10.56 22.17
CA ASP A 160 -25.62 10.72 22.20
C ASP A 160 -26.05 12.14 21.79
N GLY A 161 -25.29 12.73 20.86
CA GLY A 161 -25.44 14.10 20.38
C GLY A 161 -26.63 14.33 19.45
N ALA A 162 -26.57 15.42 18.69
CA ALA A 162 -27.56 15.75 17.66
C ALA A 162 -27.54 14.80 16.46
N GLY A 163 -26.45 14.04 16.30
CA GLY A 163 -26.18 13.27 15.08
C GLY A 163 -25.81 14.16 13.89
N ILE A 164 -25.63 13.53 12.73
CA ILE A 164 -25.28 14.19 11.48
C ILE A 164 -26.53 14.33 10.63
N ASP A 165 -26.86 15.56 10.31
CA ASP A 165 -27.94 15.91 9.37
C ASP A 165 -27.51 15.55 7.93
N THR A 166 -28.06 14.45 7.43
CA THR A 166 -27.79 13.92 6.08
C THR A 166 -28.33 14.83 4.98
N GLU A 167 -29.42 15.56 5.22
CA GLU A 167 -29.96 16.52 4.26
C GLU A 167 -29.03 17.70 4.09
N ARG A 168 -28.52 18.24 5.21
CA ARG A 168 -27.53 19.33 5.17
C ARG A 168 -26.21 18.92 4.53
N VAL A 169 -25.78 17.66 4.72
CA VAL A 169 -24.61 17.10 4.02
C VAL A 169 -24.88 17.04 2.51
N LYS A 170 -26.06 16.57 2.11
CA LYS A 170 -26.49 16.49 0.70
C LYS A 170 -26.54 17.86 0.03
N GLU A 171 -27.17 18.85 0.65
CA GLU A 171 -27.24 20.23 0.15
C GLU A 171 -25.83 20.81 -0.06
N LYS A 172 -24.96 20.66 0.93
CA LYS A 172 -23.59 21.19 0.85
C LYS A 172 -22.73 20.47 -0.18
N ALA A 173 -22.99 19.18 -0.41
CA ALA A 173 -22.33 18.41 -1.45
C ALA A 173 -22.79 18.82 -2.87
N LEU A 174 -24.05 19.19 -3.03
CA LEU A 174 -24.60 19.75 -4.27
C LEU A 174 -24.04 21.16 -4.56
N GLU A 175 -24.03 22.05 -3.55
CA GLU A 175 -23.48 23.41 -3.68
C GLU A 175 -22.00 23.40 -4.11
N ARG A 176 -21.23 22.44 -3.59
CA ARG A 176 -19.80 22.29 -3.90
C ARG A 176 -19.54 21.52 -5.20
N GLY A 177 -20.57 21.05 -5.89
CA GLY A 177 -20.45 20.27 -7.13
C GLY A 177 -19.77 18.91 -6.95
N VAL A 178 -19.76 18.38 -5.73
CA VAL A 178 -19.15 17.07 -5.41
C VAL A 178 -20.04 15.93 -5.92
N ILE A 179 -21.35 16.12 -5.85
CA ILE A 179 -22.36 15.20 -6.37
C ILE A 179 -23.34 15.97 -7.25
N THR A 180 -23.94 15.28 -8.21
CA THR A 180 -25.05 15.82 -9.02
C THR A 180 -26.39 15.56 -8.34
N SER A 181 -27.42 16.35 -8.65
CA SER A 181 -28.79 16.13 -8.11
C SER A 181 -29.33 14.74 -8.44
N GLN A 182 -28.93 14.18 -9.58
CA GLN A 182 -29.31 12.82 -9.98
C GLN A 182 -28.61 11.74 -9.14
N GLN A 183 -27.33 11.93 -8.79
CA GLN A 183 -26.60 11.04 -7.88
C GLN A 183 -27.15 11.15 -6.46
N ALA A 184 -27.40 12.37 -5.99
CA ALA A 184 -27.92 12.63 -4.65
C ALA A 184 -29.30 12.00 -4.39
N GLY A 185 -30.11 11.76 -5.42
CA GLY A 185 -31.39 11.05 -5.33
C GLY A 185 -31.27 9.52 -5.34
N ARG A 186 -30.11 8.96 -5.72
CA ARG A 186 -29.86 7.51 -5.77
C ARG A 186 -29.02 7.00 -4.60
N MET A 187 -28.33 7.91 -3.90
CA MET A 187 -27.45 7.54 -2.80
C MET A 187 -28.23 7.12 -1.55
N SER A 188 -27.73 6.10 -0.87
CA SER A 188 -28.20 5.72 0.46
C SER A 188 -27.71 6.72 1.53
N GLU A 189 -28.36 6.74 2.69
CA GLU A 189 -27.93 7.57 3.83
C GLU A 189 -26.46 7.29 4.22
N ARG A 190 -26.05 6.02 4.17
CA ARG A 190 -24.66 5.62 4.45
C ARG A 190 -23.67 6.23 3.47
N GLU A 191 -24.03 6.29 2.20
CA GLU A 191 -23.19 6.92 1.16
C GLU A 191 -23.13 8.43 1.33
N LEU A 192 -24.23 9.07 1.73
CA LEU A 192 -24.26 10.49 2.05
C LEU A 192 -23.39 10.81 3.27
N LEU A 193 -23.46 10.01 4.33
CA LEU A 193 -22.59 10.16 5.51
C LEU A 193 -21.10 10.01 5.15
N ASN A 194 -20.78 9.10 4.23
CA ASN A 194 -19.42 8.90 3.76
C ASN A 194 -18.83 10.12 3.02
N LEU A 195 -19.66 11.05 2.52
CA LEU A 195 -19.19 12.30 1.92
C LEU A 195 -18.46 13.19 2.93
N VAL A 196 -18.71 13.01 4.23
CA VAL A 196 -18.00 13.74 5.29
C VAL A 196 -16.49 13.46 5.28
N PHE A 197 -16.06 12.32 4.74
CA PHE A 197 -14.65 11.96 4.60
C PHE A 197 -13.97 12.59 3.38
N LEU A 198 -14.67 13.36 2.54
CA LEU A 198 -14.06 13.94 1.35
C LEU A 198 -13.12 15.09 1.68
N PRO A 199 -12.01 15.26 0.93
CA PRO A 199 -11.04 16.30 1.18
C PRO A 199 -11.66 17.69 1.23
N GLY A 200 -11.39 18.42 2.32
CA GLY A 200 -11.92 19.77 2.51
C GLY A 200 -13.45 19.85 2.72
N PHE A 201 -14.16 18.72 2.84
CA PHE A 201 -15.58 18.70 3.17
C PHE A 201 -15.78 18.96 4.67
N SER A 202 -16.53 20.01 4.98
CA SER A 202 -16.91 20.34 6.36
C SER A 202 -18.28 21.01 6.34
N THR A 203 -19.15 20.63 7.27
CA THR A 203 -20.51 21.18 7.42
C THR A 203 -20.53 22.52 8.15
N ALA A 204 -19.43 22.94 8.80
CA ALA A 204 -19.34 24.21 9.53
C ALA A 204 -19.44 25.44 8.61
N LYS A 205 -20.12 26.50 9.08
CA LYS A 205 -20.25 27.81 8.40
C LYS A 205 -19.10 28.76 8.72
N GLN A 206 -18.38 28.55 9.83
CA GLN A 206 -17.17 29.30 10.22
C GLN A 206 -16.06 28.34 10.63
N VAL A 207 -14.81 28.69 10.32
CA VAL A 207 -13.63 27.98 10.79
C VAL A 207 -13.39 28.42 12.23
N THR A 208 -13.67 27.56 13.21
CA THR A 208 -13.36 27.85 14.62
C THR A 208 -11.85 27.86 14.83
N ASN A 209 -11.33 28.94 15.44
CA ASN A 209 -9.89 29.14 15.70
C ASN A 209 -9.26 28.10 16.65
N LEU A 210 -10.06 27.21 17.26
CA LEU A 210 -9.60 26.09 18.08
C LEU A 210 -9.08 24.90 17.25
N SER A 211 -9.40 24.83 15.95
CA SER A 211 -9.02 23.73 15.04
C SER A 211 -7.78 24.03 14.19
N GLY A 212 -6.83 24.81 14.73
CA GLY A 212 -5.69 25.48 14.08
C GLY A 212 -4.68 24.69 13.22
N ARG A 213 -5.07 23.60 12.56
CA ARG A 213 -4.33 22.97 11.45
C ARG A 213 -5.20 22.46 10.29
N GLY A 214 -6.50 22.78 10.23
CA GLY A 214 -7.34 22.36 9.11
C GLY A 214 -7.44 20.84 8.96
N VAL A 215 -7.55 20.13 10.09
CA VAL A 215 -7.68 18.67 10.12
C VAL A 215 -9.16 18.36 9.96
N GLY A 216 -9.56 17.92 8.76
CA GLY A 216 -10.90 17.40 8.52
C GLY A 216 -10.98 15.90 8.83
N MET A 217 -12.18 15.36 8.67
CA MET A 217 -12.44 13.92 8.79
C MET A 217 -11.77 13.12 7.65
N ASP A 218 -11.39 13.79 6.56
CA ASP A 218 -10.52 13.29 5.50
C ASP A 218 -9.14 12.85 6.02
N VAL A 219 -8.48 13.68 6.84
CA VAL A 219 -7.17 13.38 7.42
C VAL A 219 -7.25 12.20 8.38
N VAL A 220 -8.35 12.07 9.13
CA VAL A 220 -8.62 10.93 10.01
C VAL A 220 -8.69 9.65 9.18
N LYS A 221 -9.51 9.63 8.13
CA LYS A 221 -9.64 8.47 7.24
C LYS A 221 -8.31 8.08 6.60
N THR A 222 -7.60 9.03 5.99
CA THR A 222 -6.29 8.75 5.37
C THR A 222 -5.27 8.21 6.37
N ASN A 223 -5.27 8.69 7.62
CA ASN A 223 -4.36 8.18 8.65
C ASN A 223 -4.72 6.75 9.09
N ILE A 224 -6.01 6.42 9.18
CA ILE A 224 -6.48 5.07 9.51
C ILE A 224 -6.19 4.11 8.35
N GLU A 225 -6.42 4.52 7.10
CA GLU A 225 -6.10 3.72 5.91
C GLU A 225 -4.59 3.46 5.76
N ARG A 226 -3.74 4.45 6.10
CA ARG A 226 -2.28 4.26 6.18
C ARG A 226 -1.86 3.25 7.24
N ALA A 227 -2.68 3.04 8.26
CA ALA A 227 -2.47 2.01 9.26
C ALA A 227 -3.12 0.66 8.84
N ASN A 228 -3.49 0.52 7.56
CA ASN A 228 -4.21 -0.62 7.01
C ASN A 228 -5.56 -0.91 7.70
N GLY A 229 -6.17 0.14 8.28
CA GLY A 229 -7.49 0.06 8.90
C GLY A 229 -8.59 0.57 7.99
N SER A 230 -9.84 0.35 8.41
CA SER A 230 -11.03 0.98 7.83
C SER A 230 -11.77 1.80 8.89
N VAL A 231 -12.51 2.81 8.44
CA VAL A 231 -13.39 3.62 9.28
C VAL A 231 -14.78 3.64 8.66
N ASP A 232 -15.78 3.36 9.49
CA ASP A 232 -17.20 3.43 9.17
C ASP A 232 -17.88 4.44 10.11
N LEU A 233 -18.87 5.14 9.58
CA LEU A 233 -19.62 6.17 10.29
C LEU A 233 -21.10 5.81 10.26
N HIS A 234 -21.70 5.74 11.44
CA HIS A 234 -23.14 5.56 11.63
C HIS A 234 -23.67 6.75 12.42
N SER A 235 -24.74 7.36 11.97
CA SER A 235 -25.37 8.46 12.69
C SER A 235 -26.84 8.53 12.35
N ALA A 236 -27.64 8.86 13.36
CA ALA A 236 -29.06 9.14 13.21
C ALA A 236 -29.35 10.51 13.86
N PRO A 237 -30.08 11.40 13.17
CA PRO A 237 -30.47 12.69 13.74
C PRO A 237 -31.22 12.52 15.06
N GLY A 238 -30.79 13.25 16.09
CA GLY A 238 -31.36 13.18 17.42
C GLY A 238 -30.89 12.02 18.30
N GLU A 239 -30.28 10.97 17.74
CA GLU A 239 -29.78 9.80 18.51
C GLU A 239 -28.26 9.82 18.72
N GLY A 240 -27.53 10.54 17.87
CA GLY A 240 -26.09 10.75 18.00
C GLY A 240 -25.27 10.13 16.86
N THR A 241 -23.97 9.95 17.12
CA THR A 241 -23.02 9.44 16.11
C THR A 241 -22.16 8.32 16.69
N THR A 242 -21.95 7.27 15.91
CA THR A 242 -21.02 6.18 16.20
C THR A 242 -19.98 6.06 15.09
N VAL A 243 -18.72 6.25 15.43
CA VAL A 243 -17.57 6.01 14.56
C VAL A 243 -16.96 4.66 14.90
N LYS A 244 -16.90 3.76 13.92
CA LYS A 244 -16.31 2.43 14.06
C LYS A 244 -15.01 2.35 13.28
N ILE A 245 -13.92 2.04 13.96
CA ILE A 245 -12.58 1.89 13.38
C ILE A 245 -12.18 0.44 13.50
N LYS A 246 -11.79 -0.16 12.37
CA LYS A 246 -11.30 -1.53 12.30
C LYS A 246 -9.83 -1.52 11.96
N LEU A 247 -8.99 -2.07 12.83
CA LEU A 247 -7.55 -2.15 12.66
C LEU A 247 -7.11 -3.62 12.65
N PRO A 248 -6.14 -4.02 11.83
CA PRO A 248 -5.55 -5.35 11.93
C PRO A 248 -4.78 -5.49 13.26
N LEU A 249 -4.82 -6.68 13.86
CA LEU A 249 -4.15 -6.95 15.15
C LEU A 249 -2.60 -6.93 15.05
N THR A 250 -2.05 -7.18 13.87
CA THR A 250 -0.61 -7.35 13.63
C THR A 250 -0.08 -6.40 12.55
N LEU A 251 1.24 -6.17 12.53
CA LEU A 251 1.92 -5.64 11.35
C LEU A 251 1.53 -6.53 10.16
N ALA A 252 0.95 -5.92 9.12
CA ALA A 252 0.44 -6.65 7.98
C ALA A 252 1.56 -7.49 7.37
N ILE A 253 1.42 -8.81 7.48
CA ILE A 253 2.16 -9.75 6.63
C ILE A 253 1.51 -9.60 5.26
N VAL A 254 2.26 -9.01 4.33
CA VAL A 254 1.80 -8.78 2.97
C VAL A 254 2.60 -9.69 2.06
N PRO A 255 1.96 -10.46 1.17
CA PRO A 255 2.70 -11.17 0.14
C PRO A 255 3.27 -10.15 -0.86
N ALA A 256 4.56 -10.24 -1.13
CA ALA A 256 5.24 -9.35 -2.06
C ALA A 256 6.16 -10.11 -2.98
N LEU A 257 6.17 -9.71 -4.25
CA LEU A 257 7.14 -10.18 -5.22
C LEU A 257 8.49 -9.50 -4.95
N ILE A 258 9.53 -10.30 -4.78
CA ILE A 258 10.89 -9.77 -4.64
C ILE A 258 11.48 -9.58 -6.03
N VAL A 259 11.98 -8.38 -6.30
CA VAL A 259 12.63 -8.03 -7.57
C VAL A 259 14.02 -7.47 -7.31
N GLN A 260 14.89 -7.58 -8.30
CA GLN A 260 16.26 -7.13 -8.21
C GLN A 260 16.58 -6.10 -9.29
N THR A 261 17.28 -5.03 -8.91
CA THR A 261 17.95 -4.14 -9.85
C THR A 261 19.28 -3.66 -9.29
N VAL A 262 20.31 -3.63 -10.13
CA VAL A 262 21.70 -3.24 -9.80
C VAL A 262 22.20 -3.91 -8.51
N GLY A 263 21.95 -5.22 -8.39
CA GLY A 263 22.36 -6.03 -7.23
C GLY A 263 21.60 -5.76 -5.92
N LYS A 264 20.54 -4.93 -5.94
CA LYS A 264 19.72 -4.60 -4.77
C LYS A 264 18.33 -5.21 -4.91
N ARG A 265 17.77 -5.68 -3.78
CA ARG A 265 16.42 -6.26 -3.71
C ARG A 265 15.39 -5.23 -3.30
N PHE A 266 14.23 -5.30 -3.94
CA PHE A 266 13.05 -4.50 -3.68
C PHE A 266 11.83 -5.42 -3.60
N ALA A 267 10.82 -4.99 -2.85
CA ALA A 267 9.58 -5.73 -2.70
C ALA A 267 8.43 -4.97 -3.35
N ILE A 268 7.63 -5.68 -4.16
CA ILE A 268 6.42 -5.14 -4.79
C ILE A 268 5.22 -5.86 -4.18
N PRO A 269 4.26 -5.14 -3.57
CA PRO A 269 3.04 -5.76 -3.06
C PRO A 269 2.31 -6.56 -4.16
N GLN A 270 1.98 -7.82 -3.89
CA GLN A 270 1.37 -8.69 -4.89
C GLN A 270 0.00 -8.18 -5.35
N VAL A 271 -0.72 -7.44 -4.49
CA VAL A 271 -2.00 -6.79 -4.83
C VAL A 271 -1.89 -5.80 -6.00
N SER A 272 -0.70 -5.27 -6.26
CA SER A 272 -0.45 -4.34 -7.36
C SER A 272 0.10 -5.04 -8.61
N LEU A 273 0.39 -6.34 -8.53
CA LEU A 273 0.95 -7.14 -9.62
C LEU A 273 -0.16 -7.74 -10.48
N ILE A 274 -0.11 -7.51 -11.80
CA ILE A 274 -1.04 -8.11 -12.76
C ILE A 274 -0.41 -9.36 -13.39
N GLU A 275 0.74 -9.20 -14.03
CA GLU A 275 1.46 -10.29 -14.69
C GLU A 275 2.96 -10.00 -14.80
N LEU A 276 3.73 -11.06 -15.10
CA LEU A 276 5.17 -10.99 -15.33
C LEU A 276 5.45 -11.33 -16.77
N VAL A 277 6.17 -10.44 -17.45
CA VAL A 277 6.54 -10.60 -18.87
C VAL A 277 8.05 -10.66 -18.95
N ARG A 278 8.57 -11.75 -19.53
CA ARG A 278 9.99 -11.90 -19.82
C ARG A 278 10.19 -11.84 -21.34
N LEU A 279 10.99 -10.89 -21.79
CA LEU A 279 11.35 -10.73 -23.20
C LEU A 279 12.76 -11.25 -23.41
N GLU A 280 12.91 -12.22 -24.31
CA GLU A 280 14.23 -12.64 -24.78
C GLU A 280 14.89 -11.51 -25.60
N ALA A 281 16.22 -11.51 -25.69
CA ALA A 281 17.00 -10.39 -26.23
C ALA A 281 16.60 -9.98 -27.66
N GLU A 282 16.25 -10.93 -28.52
CA GLU A 282 15.80 -10.67 -29.89
C GLU A 282 14.42 -9.99 -29.93
N ASN A 283 13.51 -10.40 -29.04
CA ASN A 283 12.16 -9.88 -28.92
C ASN A 283 12.10 -8.56 -28.14
N ALA A 284 13.07 -8.28 -27.27
CA ALA A 284 13.18 -7.01 -26.56
C ALA A 284 13.51 -5.84 -27.50
N ARG A 285 14.33 -6.09 -28.53
CA ARG A 285 14.73 -5.08 -29.53
C ARG A 285 13.59 -4.70 -30.49
N SER A 286 12.69 -5.63 -30.76
CA SER A 286 11.55 -5.45 -31.67
C SER A 286 10.24 -5.10 -30.95
N GLY A 287 10.08 -5.50 -29.69
CA GLY A 287 8.85 -5.31 -28.91
C GLY A 287 8.75 -4.00 -28.12
N ILE A 288 9.89 -3.33 -27.84
CA ILE A 288 9.91 -2.06 -27.11
C ILE A 288 10.00 -0.91 -28.12
N GLU A 289 8.90 -0.18 -28.28
CA GLU A 289 8.79 0.98 -29.16
C GLU A 289 9.03 2.27 -28.35
N LEU A 290 9.53 3.33 -28.99
CA LEU A 290 9.66 4.65 -28.35
C LEU A 290 8.56 5.56 -28.91
N VAL A 291 7.56 5.89 -28.09
CA VAL A 291 6.45 6.76 -28.47
C VAL A 291 6.55 8.07 -27.69
N HIS A 292 6.68 9.19 -28.41
CA HIS A 292 6.86 10.52 -27.82
C HIS A 292 7.99 10.64 -26.78
N GLY A 293 9.05 9.83 -26.93
CA GLY A 293 10.20 9.83 -26.01
C GLY A 293 10.02 8.91 -24.78
N ALA A 294 8.86 8.27 -24.62
CA ALA A 294 8.61 7.27 -23.59
C ALA A 294 8.72 5.85 -24.17
N PRO A 295 9.43 4.92 -23.49
CA PRO A 295 9.46 3.52 -23.92
C PRO A 295 8.10 2.87 -23.63
N VAL A 296 7.55 2.18 -24.61
CA VAL A 296 6.28 1.46 -24.52
C VAL A 296 6.44 0.04 -25.04
N TYR A 297 5.67 -0.89 -24.48
CA TYR A 297 5.63 -2.29 -24.91
C TYR A 297 4.21 -2.64 -25.35
N ARG A 298 4.05 -3.27 -26.53
CA ARG A 298 2.73 -3.67 -27.02
C ARG A 298 2.32 -5.03 -26.42
N LEU A 299 1.64 -4.99 -25.28
CA LEU A 299 1.12 -6.17 -24.61
C LEU A 299 -0.28 -6.49 -25.12
N ARG A 300 -0.41 -7.57 -25.91
CA ARG A 300 -1.68 -8.06 -26.48
C ARG A 300 -2.45 -6.96 -27.27
N GLY A 301 -1.73 -6.14 -28.01
CA GLY A 301 -2.29 -5.05 -28.82
C GLY A 301 -2.47 -3.72 -28.08
N ARG A 302 -2.34 -3.69 -26.74
CA ARG A 302 -2.41 -2.46 -25.94
C ARG A 302 -1.01 -1.91 -25.68
N LEU A 303 -0.87 -0.59 -25.71
CA LEU A 303 0.39 0.08 -25.40
C LEU A 303 0.56 0.16 -23.88
N LEU A 304 1.57 -0.53 -23.36
CA LEU A 304 1.95 -0.51 -21.95
C LEU A 304 3.16 0.42 -21.76
N PRO A 305 3.02 1.55 -21.04
CA PRO A 305 4.16 2.41 -20.76
C PRO A 305 5.17 1.70 -19.87
N LEU A 306 6.45 1.78 -20.22
CA LEU A 306 7.54 1.17 -19.46
C LEU A 306 8.27 2.18 -18.59
N VAL A 307 8.60 1.76 -17.38
CA VAL A 307 9.38 2.50 -16.40
C VAL A 307 10.56 1.65 -16.00
N TYR A 308 11.77 2.20 -16.09
CA TYR A 308 12.99 1.49 -15.73
C TYR A 308 13.32 1.75 -14.26
N LEU A 309 13.28 0.70 -13.42
CA LEU A 309 13.45 0.86 -11.98
C LEU A 309 14.80 1.47 -11.61
N ASN A 310 15.87 1.07 -12.31
CA ASN A 310 17.21 1.65 -12.10
C ASN A 310 17.25 3.17 -12.38
N ARG A 311 16.56 3.63 -13.44
CA ARG A 311 16.51 5.06 -13.82
C ARG A 311 15.72 5.87 -12.81
N GLU A 312 14.54 5.38 -12.41
CA GLU A 312 13.69 6.04 -11.41
C GLU A 312 14.39 6.17 -10.05
N LEU A 313 15.16 5.16 -9.66
CA LEU A 313 15.87 5.17 -8.39
C LEU A 313 17.27 5.82 -8.48
N GLY A 314 17.67 6.32 -9.64
CA GLY A 314 19.00 6.92 -9.87
C GLY A 314 20.16 5.94 -9.61
N LEU A 315 19.93 4.65 -9.84
CA LEU A 315 20.93 3.60 -9.62
C LEU A 315 21.81 3.45 -10.87
N THR A 316 23.07 3.85 -10.75
CA THR A 316 24.08 3.61 -11.77
C THR A 316 24.64 2.20 -11.64
N ALA A 317 24.69 1.44 -12.74
CA ALA A 317 25.46 0.21 -12.77
C ALA A 317 26.95 0.54 -12.53
N ASN A 318 27.58 -0.11 -11.54
CA ASN A 318 29.03 -0.13 -11.49
C ASN A 318 29.51 -0.93 -12.69
N SER A 319 30.11 -0.24 -13.66
CA SER A 319 30.70 -0.80 -14.86
C SER A 319 31.94 -1.64 -14.53
N GLU A 320 31.75 -2.81 -13.91
CA GLU A 320 32.77 -3.86 -13.81
C GLU A 320 32.24 -5.26 -14.18
N ASN A 321 30.92 -5.44 -14.23
CA ASN A 321 30.30 -6.58 -14.90
C ASN A 321 29.47 -6.04 -16.07
N GLY A 322 30.05 -6.09 -17.27
CA GLY A 322 29.36 -5.67 -18.48
C GLY A 322 28.02 -6.38 -18.61
N SER A 323 26.92 -5.62 -18.56
CA SER A 323 25.65 -6.11 -19.07
C SER A 323 25.83 -6.23 -20.59
N SER A 324 26.16 -7.44 -21.03
CA SER A 324 25.95 -7.86 -22.40
C SER A 324 24.58 -7.36 -22.84
N THR A 325 24.54 -6.71 -23.99
CA THR A 325 23.34 -6.27 -24.70
C THR A 325 22.50 -7.45 -25.23
N ASP A 326 22.50 -8.57 -24.50
CA ASP A 326 22.01 -9.91 -24.85
C ASP A 326 21.17 -10.54 -23.72
N ASP A 327 20.90 -9.79 -22.65
CA ASP A 327 20.14 -10.29 -21.51
C ASP A 327 18.62 -10.10 -21.72
N ALA A 328 17.86 -11.13 -21.33
CA ALA A 328 16.41 -11.09 -21.31
C ALA A 328 15.90 -9.94 -20.42
N VAL A 329 14.93 -9.17 -20.92
CA VAL A 329 14.32 -8.05 -20.20
C VAL A 329 13.13 -8.55 -19.37
N ASN A 330 13.17 -8.32 -18.06
CA ASN A 330 12.07 -8.66 -17.16
C ASN A 330 11.17 -7.43 -16.93
N ILE A 331 9.89 -7.57 -17.26
CA ILE A 331 8.86 -6.53 -17.11
C ILE A 331 7.83 -7.03 -16.10
N VAL A 332 7.63 -6.25 -15.04
CA VAL A 332 6.61 -6.47 -14.03
C VAL A 332 5.42 -5.57 -14.35
N VAL A 333 4.28 -6.13 -14.75
CA VAL A 333 3.09 -5.35 -15.10
C VAL A 333 2.34 -5.00 -13.82
N LEU A 334 2.20 -3.70 -13.55
CA LEU A 334 1.64 -3.17 -12.30
C LEU A 334 0.37 -2.34 -12.56
N GLN A 335 -0.57 -2.42 -11.61
CA GLN A 335 -1.75 -1.56 -11.55
C GLN A 335 -1.54 -0.46 -10.51
N ALA A 336 -1.69 0.79 -10.92
CA ALA A 336 -1.79 1.96 -10.05
C ALA A 336 -3.14 2.65 -10.28
N GLU A 337 -4.06 2.54 -9.32
CA GLU A 337 -5.46 3.02 -9.47
C GLU A 337 -6.09 2.44 -10.74
N ASP A 338 -6.49 3.29 -11.69
CA ASP A 338 -7.12 2.89 -12.96
C ASP A 338 -6.11 2.75 -14.11
N ARG A 339 -4.79 2.81 -13.84
CA ARG A 339 -3.74 2.78 -14.87
C ARG A 339 -2.78 1.60 -14.72
N GLN A 340 -2.34 1.09 -15.87
CA GLN A 340 -1.36 0.01 -15.98
C GLN A 340 -0.04 0.54 -16.52
N PHE A 341 1.07 0.03 -15.98
CA PHE A 341 2.40 0.28 -16.50
C PHE A 341 3.31 -0.91 -16.26
N GLY A 342 4.35 -1.05 -17.09
CA GLY A 342 5.38 -2.06 -16.92
C GLY A 342 6.58 -1.49 -16.17
N LEU A 343 7.03 -2.16 -15.13
CA LEU A 343 8.27 -1.84 -14.42
C LEU A 343 9.37 -2.80 -14.89
N VAL A 344 10.39 -2.26 -15.54
CA VAL A 344 11.55 -3.02 -16.02
C VAL A 344 12.54 -3.22 -14.86
N VAL A 345 12.91 -4.47 -14.62
CA VAL A 345 13.82 -4.91 -13.56
C VAL A 345 14.88 -5.86 -14.11
N ASP A 346 15.98 -6.02 -13.39
CA ASP A 346 17.08 -6.89 -13.84
C ASP A 346 16.73 -8.36 -13.58
N GLY A 347 16.09 -8.63 -12.43
CA GLY A 347 15.71 -9.99 -12.03
C GLY A 347 14.41 -10.01 -11.25
N ILE A 348 13.72 -11.15 -11.34
CA ILE A 348 12.53 -11.46 -10.54
C ILE A 348 12.87 -12.67 -9.68
N ASN A 349 12.60 -12.56 -8.39
CA ASN A 349 12.72 -13.62 -7.40
C ASN A 349 11.32 -14.11 -7.01
N ASP A 350 11.26 -15.06 -6.07
CA ASP A 350 10.00 -15.59 -5.57
C ASP A 350 9.16 -14.56 -4.79
N THR A 351 7.90 -14.93 -4.59
CA THR A 351 7.01 -14.19 -3.68
C THR A 351 7.30 -14.58 -2.24
N GLU A 352 7.52 -13.59 -1.38
CA GLU A 352 7.75 -13.78 0.04
C GLU A 352 6.66 -13.07 0.88
N GLU A 353 6.35 -13.63 2.03
CA GLU A 353 5.55 -12.97 3.05
C GLU A 353 6.42 -11.97 3.82
N ILE A 354 6.13 -10.67 3.65
CA ILE A 354 6.95 -9.61 4.21
C ILE A 354 6.22 -8.84 5.31
N VAL A 355 6.96 -8.40 6.32
CA VAL A 355 6.44 -7.53 7.38
C VAL A 355 6.74 -6.08 7.03
N VAL A 356 5.70 -5.31 6.75
CA VAL A 356 5.84 -3.89 6.38
C VAL A 356 6.22 -3.05 7.59
N LYS A 357 7.37 -2.39 7.53
CA LYS A 357 7.76 -1.34 8.48
C LYS A 357 7.65 0.02 7.79
N PRO A 358 6.86 0.95 8.34
CA PRO A 358 6.75 2.29 7.75
C PRO A 358 8.09 3.02 7.81
N LEU A 359 8.37 3.82 6.78
CA LEU A 359 9.57 4.64 6.73
C LEU A 359 9.53 5.73 7.81
N SER A 360 10.70 6.05 8.37
CA SER A 360 10.82 7.13 9.35
C SER A 360 10.43 8.49 8.76
N LYS A 361 10.03 9.44 9.61
CA LYS A 361 9.57 10.78 9.19
C LYS A 361 10.55 11.52 8.27
N HIS A 362 11.86 11.28 8.41
CA HIS A 362 12.90 11.87 7.57
C HIS A 362 12.94 11.33 6.13
N LEU A 363 12.39 10.14 5.91
CA LEU A 363 12.36 9.47 4.60
C LEU A 363 10.98 9.55 3.93
N LYS A 364 9.99 10.17 4.59
CA LYS A 364 8.61 10.31 4.10
C LYS A 364 8.49 11.17 2.82
N GLY A 365 9.52 11.94 2.48
CA GLY A 365 9.59 12.69 1.22
C GLY A 365 9.91 11.83 -0.01
N LEU A 366 10.35 10.58 0.18
CA LEU A 366 10.67 9.66 -0.90
C LEU A 366 9.39 8.97 -1.39
N LYS A 367 8.83 9.47 -2.50
CA LYS A 367 7.61 8.91 -3.09
C LYS A 367 7.78 7.54 -3.72
N ALA A 368 9.01 7.07 -3.97
CA ALA A 368 9.25 5.78 -4.59
C ALA A 368 9.06 4.58 -3.64
N TYR A 369 8.92 4.81 -2.33
CA TYR A 369 8.93 3.76 -1.33
C TYR A 369 7.77 3.88 -0.34
N ALA A 370 7.03 2.79 -0.16
CA ALA A 370 5.95 2.69 0.82
C ALA A 370 6.47 2.32 2.22
N GLY A 371 7.58 1.57 2.28
CA GLY A 371 8.05 0.95 3.51
C GLY A 371 9.42 0.28 3.36
N ALA A 372 9.83 -0.40 4.42
CA ALA A 372 10.95 -1.32 4.40
C ALA A 372 10.53 -2.64 5.05
N THR A 373 11.15 -3.74 4.64
CA THR A 373 10.98 -5.05 5.26
C THR A 373 12.34 -5.66 5.56
N ILE A 374 12.37 -6.61 6.49
CA ILE A 374 13.53 -7.48 6.74
C ILE A 374 13.16 -8.85 6.18
N MET A 375 13.94 -9.33 5.21
CA MET A 375 13.75 -10.64 4.58
C MET A 375 14.18 -11.78 5.52
N GLY A 376 13.86 -13.02 5.16
CA GLY A 376 14.25 -14.21 5.94
C GLY A 376 15.77 -14.39 6.11
N ASP A 377 16.57 -13.86 5.19
CA ASP A 377 18.04 -13.84 5.27
C ASP A 377 18.61 -12.69 6.13
N GLY A 378 17.74 -11.92 6.78
CA GLY A 378 18.11 -10.77 7.63
C GLY A 378 18.47 -9.50 6.85
N LYS A 379 18.46 -9.52 5.51
CA LYS A 379 18.71 -8.33 4.70
C LYS A 379 17.48 -7.44 4.63
N VAL A 380 17.72 -6.14 4.52
CA VAL A 380 16.66 -5.15 4.37
C VAL A 380 16.32 -4.97 2.90
N ALA A 381 15.04 -5.07 2.56
CA ALA A 381 14.50 -4.71 1.25
C ALA A 381 13.55 -3.51 1.39
N LEU A 382 13.57 -2.62 0.41
CA LEU A 382 12.63 -1.50 0.36
C LEU A 382 11.36 -1.92 -0.40
N ILE A 383 10.20 -1.55 0.14
CA ILE A 383 8.91 -1.81 -0.48
C ILE A 383 8.60 -0.65 -1.42
N LEU A 384 8.39 -0.94 -2.70
CA LEU A 384 8.12 0.06 -3.72
C LEU A 384 6.69 0.60 -3.58
N ASP A 385 6.56 1.92 -3.66
CA ASP A 385 5.25 2.58 -3.80
C ASP A 385 4.90 2.64 -5.29
N VAL A 386 4.01 1.75 -5.72
CA VAL A 386 3.60 1.62 -7.13
C VAL A 386 2.94 2.90 -7.64
N LEU A 387 2.12 3.55 -6.81
CA LEU A 387 1.46 4.80 -7.17
C LEU A 387 2.48 5.94 -7.26
N GLY A 388 3.39 6.03 -6.30
CA GLY A 388 4.44 7.03 -6.28
C GLY A 388 5.43 6.90 -7.44
N LEU A 389 5.74 5.67 -7.86
CA LEU A 389 6.52 5.39 -9.08
C LEU A 389 5.77 5.82 -10.34
N ALA A 390 4.48 5.48 -10.47
CA ALA A 390 3.67 5.89 -11.62
C ALA A 390 3.56 7.43 -11.76
N GLN A 391 3.47 8.14 -10.63
CA GLN A 391 3.45 9.61 -10.60
C GLN A 391 4.81 10.22 -10.97
N SER A 392 5.91 9.64 -10.46
CA SER A 392 7.28 10.14 -10.72
C SER A 392 7.67 9.97 -12.18
N ALA A 393 7.29 8.83 -12.79
CA ALA A 393 7.52 8.53 -14.19
C ALA A 393 6.61 9.31 -15.16
N SER A 394 5.80 10.27 -14.70
CA SER A 394 4.90 11.10 -15.52
C SER A 394 3.87 10.34 -16.36
N ILE A 395 3.63 9.04 -16.07
CA ILE A 395 2.56 8.24 -16.68
C ILE A 395 1.19 8.88 -16.45
N VAL A 396 1.05 9.63 -15.35
CA VAL A 396 -0.17 10.36 -14.99
C VAL A 396 -0.42 11.57 -15.93
N SER A 397 0.63 12.21 -16.43
CA SER A 397 0.56 13.46 -17.20
C SER A 397 0.54 13.27 -18.72
N GLN A 398 1.22 12.25 -19.27
CA GLN A 398 1.35 12.08 -20.72
C GLN A 398 0.21 11.25 -21.37
N ALA A 399 -0.57 10.49 -20.60
CA ALA A 399 -1.72 9.74 -21.14
C ALA A 399 -3.02 10.58 -21.29
N ARG A 400 -3.03 11.85 -20.84
CA ARG A 400 -4.19 12.74 -21.07
C ARG A 400 -4.42 13.08 -22.55
N ASP A 401 -3.39 12.93 -23.39
CA ASP A 401 -3.53 13.13 -24.85
C ASP A 401 -3.99 11.85 -25.59
N HIS A 402 -3.90 10.66 -24.99
CA HIS A 402 -4.22 9.40 -25.66
C HIS A 402 -5.64 8.86 -25.37
N SER A 403 -6.30 9.28 -24.28
CA SER A 403 -7.68 8.86 -23.98
C SER A 403 -8.74 9.47 -24.92
N VAL A 404 -8.36 10.42 -25.78
CA VAL A 404 -9.25 11.02 -26.79
C VAL A 404 -9.26 10.22 -28.11
N SER A 405 -8.21 9.44 -28.41
CA SER A 405 -8.11 8.70 -29.68
C SER A 405 -8.69 7.28 -29.62
N GLU A 406 -8.67 6.64 -28.44
CA GLU A 406 -9.10 5.23 -28.32
C GLU A 406 -10.62 5.01 -28.34
N LYS A 407 -11.42 6.05 -28.06
CA LYS A 407 -12.90 5.94 -28.13
C LYS A 407 -13.46 5.80 -29.56
N ALA A 408 -12.64 6.00 -30.60
CA ALA A 408 -13.08 5.91 -31.99
C ALA A 408 -13.01 4.49 -32.58
N SER A 409 -12.31 3.55 -31.93
CA SER A 409 -12.00 2.23 -32.53
C SER A 409 -12.77 1.06 -31.91
N GLU A 410 -13.58 1.28 -30.88
CA GLU A 410 -14.25 0.20 -30.13
C GLU A 410 -15.54 -0.36 -30.78
N ILE A 411 -15.93 0.09 -31.98
CA ILE A 411 -17.19 -0.39 -32.60
C ILE A 411 -17.03 -1.68 -33.42
N GLN A 412 -15.84 -2.20 -33.68
CA GLN A 412 -15.70 -3.45 -34.45
C GLN A 412 -14.64 -4.39 -33.88
N GLN A 413 -15.04 -5.28 -32.97
CA GLN A 413 -14.92 -6.73 -33.18
C GLN A 413 -15.49 -7.52 -32.00
N GLN A 414 -16.59 -8.21 -32.29
CA GLN A 414 -17.29 -9.11 -31.39
C GLN A 414 -16.56 -10.47 -31.31
N SER A 415 -16.38 -10.93 -30.07
CA SER A 415 -16.18 -12.30 -29.59
C SER A 415 -15.35 -13.31 -30.41
N SER A 416 -14.20 -13.67 -29.85
CA SER A 416 -13.94 -15.09 -29.57
C SER A 416 -13.41 -15.16 -28.14
N GLU A 417 -14.16 -15.75 -27.20
CA GLU A 417 -13.61 -16.10 -25.89
C GLU A 417 -12.46 -17.09 -26.13
N LYS A 418 -11.21 -16.62 -25.99
CA LYS A 418 -10.04 -17.46 -26.15
C LYS A 418 -9.67 -18.04 -24.80
N HIS A 419 -9.87 -19.34 -24.65
CA HIS A 419 -9.44 -20.09 -23.48
C HIS A 419 -7.94 -20.39 -23.58
N THR A 420 -7.23 -20.13 -22.48
CA THR A 420 -5.78 -20.40 -22.36
C THR A 420 -5.58 -21.74 -21.67
N PHE A 421 -4.76 -22.61 -22.27
CA PHE A 421 -4.48 -23.95 -21.75
C PHE A 421 -2.98 -24.16 -21.54
N LEU A 422 -2.61 -24.85 -20.48
CA LEU A 422 -1.30 -25.47 -20.30
C LEU A 422 -1.25 -26.75 -21.14
N LEU A 423 -0.36 -26.80 -22.12
CA LEU A 423 -0.12 -27.99 -22.94
C LEU A 423 0.99 -28.85 -22.32
N PHE A 424 0.75 -30.15 -22.20
CA PHE A 424 1.73 -31.12 -21.71
C PHE A 424 1.65 -32.44 -22.47
N ALA A 425 2.75 -33.19 -22.50
CA ALA A 425 2.82 -34.47 -23.19
C ALA A 425 2.12 -35.57 -22.36
N GLY A 426 1.25 -36.33 -23.00
CA GLY A 426 0.64 -37.55 -22.48
C GLY A 426 1.48 -38.80 -22.81
N GLN A 427 0.91 -40.00 -22.65
CA GLN A 427 1.56 -41.23 -23.13
C GLN A 427 1.50 -41.35 -24.66
N GLY A 428 2.59 -41.82 -25.28
CA GLY A 428 2.63 -42.14 -26.72
C GLY A 428 2.33 -40.95 -27.64
N ASP A 429 3.24 -39.97 -27.74
CA ASP A 429 3.14 -38.75 -28.59
C ASP A 429 1.84 -37.93 -28.46
N SER A 430 0.96 -38.25 -27.51
CA SER A 430 -0.28 -37.51 -27.28
C SER A 430 0.01 -36.18 -26.61
N ARG A 431 -0.77 -35.15 -26.98
CA ARG A 431 -0.73 -33.83 -26.33
C ARG A 431 -2.02 -33.62 -25.56
N MET A 432 -1.88 -33.18 -24.32
CA MET A 432 -2.97 -32.92 -23.40
C MET A 432 -2.99 -31.43 -23.05
N ALA A 433 -4.16 -30.92 -22.67
CA ALA A 433 -4.38 -29.51 -22.37
C ALA A 433 -5.14 -29.38 -21.04
N LEU A 434 -4.66 -28.55 -20.12
CA LEU A 434 -5.36 -28.19 -18.88
C LEU A 434 -5.69 -26.70 -18.92
N ALA A 435 -6.94 -26.31 -18.66
CA ALA A 435 -7.31 -24.90 -18.61
C ALA A 435 -6.53 -24.18 -17.50
N LEU A 436 -5.96 -23.01 -17.81
CA LEU A 436 -5.02 -22.33 -16.93
C LEU A 436 -5.68 -21.79 -15.65
N ASP A 437 -6.98 -21.50 -15.73
CA ASP A 437 -7.82 -21.06 -14.61
C ASP A 437 -7.99 -22.13 -13.52
N SER A 438 -7.83 -23.41 -13.89
CA SER A 438 -7.93 -24.57 -13.01
C SER A 438 -6.58 -24.95 -12.40
N LEU A 439 -5.50 -24.27 -12.78
CA LEU A 439 -4.14 -24.55 -12.33
C LEU A 439 -3.83 -23.75 -11.06
N ALA A 440 -3.87 -24.41 -9.90
CA ALA A 440 -3.48 -23.77 -8.65
C ALA A 440 -1.97 -23.47 -8.59
N ARG A 441 -1.14 -24.39 -9.13
CA ARG A 441 0.33 -24.30 -9.09
C ARG A 441 0.98 -25.28 -10.07
N LEU A 442 2.14 -24.89 -10.63
CA LEU A 442 3.08 -25.77 -11.32
C LEU A 442 4.37 -25.84 -10.51
N GLU A 443 4.83 -27.04 -10.17
CA GLU A 443 5.99 -27.22 -9.30
C GLU A 443 6.78 -28.46 -9.73
N GLU A 444 8.11 -28.33 -9.71
CA GLU A 444 9.04 -29.44 -9.92
C GLU A 444 9.51 -29.96 -8.55
N PHE A 445 9.46 -31.27 -8.36
CA PHE A 445 9.97 -31.90 -7.14
C PHE A 445 10.74 -33.19 -7.45
N PRO A 446 11.72 -33.55 -6.60
CA PRO A 446 12.52 -34.76 -6.81
C PRO A 446 11.65 -36.02 -6.83
N ALA A 447 11.83 -36.87 -7.83
CA ALA A 447 11.10 -38.14 -7.94
C ALA A 447 11.30 -39.07 -6.72
N SER A 448 12.40 -38.89 -5.97
CA SER A 448 12.68 -39.61 -4.72
C SER A 448 11.71 -39.28 -3.57
N GLN A 449 10.96 -38.17 -3.66
CA GLN A 449 9.94 -37.79 -2.68
C GLN A 449 8.56 -38.38 -2.98
N ILE A 450 8.44 -39.15 -4.07
CA ILE A 450 7.22 -39.85 -4.46
C ILE A 450 7.23 -41.25 -3.85
N GLU A 451 6.27 -41.50 -2.97
CA GLU A 451 6.07 -42.78 -2.31
C GLU A 451 4.76 -43.42 -2.75
N LYS A 452 4.64 -44.74 -2.54
CA LYS A 452 3.40 -45.47 -2.75
C LYS A 452 2.83 -45.90 -1.41
N SER A 453 1.67 -45.35 -1.05
CA SER A 453 0.93 -45.72 0.15
C SER A 453 -0.33 -46.49 -0.25
N GLY A 454 -0.33 -47.80 -0.02
CA GLY A 454 -1.40 -48.69 -0.50
C GLY A 454 -1.53 -48.68 -2.03
N SER A 455 -2.71 -48.30 -2.53
CA SER A 455 -3.00 -48.17 -3.97
C SER A 455 -2.72 -46.78 -4.54
N GLN A 456 -2.35 -45.80 -3.71
CA GLN A 456 -2.21 -44.40 -4.11
C GLN A 456 -0.73 -43.97 -4.11
N TRP A 457 -0.38 -43.16 -5.12
CA TRP A 457 0.88 -42.43 -5.11
C TRP A 457 0.73 -41.20 -4.23
N VAL A 458 1.74 -40.87 -3.45
CA VAL A 458 1.75 -39.72 -2.55
C VAL A 458 3.11 -39.03 -2.62
N ALA A 459 3.15 -37.74 -2.33
CA ALA A 459 4.39 -37.02 -2.07
C ALA A 459 4.29 -36.25 -0.76
N GLN A 460 5.40 -36.19 -0.03
CA GLN A 460 5.46 -35.34 1.16
C GLN A 460 5.67 -33.89 0.71
N TYR A 461 4.63 -33.09 0.83
CA TYR A 461 4.60 -31.70 0.39
C TYR A 461 4.31 -30.79 1.58
N ARG A 462 5.26 -29.92 1.93
CA ARG A 462 5.14 -28.94 3.04
C ARG A 462 4.69 -29.54 4.38
N GLY A 463 5.21 -30.73 4.71
CA GLY A 463 4.86 -31.44 5.94
C GLY A 463 3.49 -32.13 5.92
N GLN A 464 2.80 -32.14 4.78
CA GLN A 464 1.56 -32.88 4.54
C GLN A 464 1.75 -33.96 3.48
N ILE A 465 0.90 -34.98 3.49
CA ILE A 465 0.90 -36.03 2.45
C ILE A 465 -0.04 -35.56 1.34
N LEU A 466 0.53 -35.25 0.18
CA LEU A 466 -0.23 -34.87 -1.01
C LEU A 466 -0.48 -36.12 -1.87
N PRO A 467 -1.74 -36.54 -2.06
CA PRO A 467 -2.04 -37.62 -2.99
C PRO A 467 -1.72 -37.18 -4.43
N LEU A 468 -0.98 -38.02 -5.13
CA LEU A 468 -0.60 -37.82 -6.51
C LEU A 468 -1.44 -38.72 -7.42
N VAL A 469 -2.01 -38.12 -8.45
CA VAL A 469 -2.65 -38.84 -9.54
C VAL A 469 -1.71 -38.80 -10.73
N ARG A 470 -1.25 -39.95 -11.18
CA ARG A 470 -0.44 -40.02 -12.40
C ARG A 470 -1.36 -39.94 -13.60
N VAL A 471 -1.17 -38.91 -14.43
CA VAL A 471 -2.05 -38.62 -15.56
C VAL A 471 -2.12 -39.80 -16.54
N ASN A 472 -1.02 -40.53 -16.72
CA ASN A 472 -0.98 -41.72 -17.57
C ASN A 472 -1.72 -42.96 -17.03
N ILE A 473 -2.07 -42.98 -15.74
CA ILE A 473 -2.87 -44.05 -15.14
C ILE A 473 -4.33 -43.63 -15.04
N ALA A 474 -4.59 -42.35 -14.75
CA ALA A 474 -5.93 -41.83 -14.54
C ALA A 474 -6.74 -41.64 -15.82
N LEU A 475 -6.06 -41.49 -16.96
CA LEU A 475 -6.69 -41.29 -18.25
C LEU A 475 -6.33 -42.49 -19.15
N GLU A 476 -7.18 -43.53 -19.13
CA GLU A 476 -7.18 -44.56 -20.17
C GLU A 476 -7.56 -43.88 -21.50
N GLU A 477 -6.68 -43.95 -22.50
CA GLU A 477 -6.93 -43.35 -23.81
C GLU A 477 -8.23 -43.91 -24.41
N ARG A 478 -9.28 -43.10 -24.47
CA ARG A 478 -10.45 -43.38 -25.31
C ARG A 478 -10.07 -43.13 -26.78
N ARG A 479 -9.34 -44.07 -27.38
CA ARG A 479 -9.07 -44.10 -28.82
C ARG A 479 -9.59 -45.40 -29.45
N GLU A 480 -10.91 -45.52 -29.52
CA GLU A 480 -11.59 -46.25 -30.58
C GLU A 480 -12.75 -45.41 -31.11
N LYS A 481 -12.47 -44.58 -32.12
CA LYS A 481 -13.11 -44.58 -33.44
C LYS A 481 -12.54 -43.49 -34.33
#